data_AF-A0A4S0KX89-F1
#
_entry.id   AF-A0A4S0KX89-F1
#
_cell.length_a   1.000
_cell.length_b   1.000
_cell.length_c   1.000
_cell.angle_alpha   90.00
_cell.angle_beta   90.00
_cell.angle_gamma   90.00
#
_symmetry.space_group_name_H-M   'P 1'
#
loop_
_entity.id
_entity.type
_entity.pdbx_description
1 polymer ?
#
loop_
_entity_poly.entity_id
_entity_poly.type
_entity_poly.pdbx_seq_one_letter_code
_entity_poly.pdbx_strand_id
1 'polypeptide(L)'
;MALRIILSFLLLVSAAGGARAGFTDGKLPDGTYHCEVYLLGAFLNLGDITIKGNVYSGPVTFGTSGTYNYQMDANGEISWLGPLGGYTSGGNSISLTQATLDDPGAPSFDIIMKQQDGAFTASTCTKR
;
A
#
# COMPACT_ATOMS: atom_id res chain seq x y z
N MET A 1 33.36 9.27 39.33
CA MET A 1 32.31 8.24 39.22
C MET A 1 31.04 8.78 38.55
N ALA A 2 30.60 10.00 38.86
CA ALA A 2 29.42 10.64 38.23
C ALA A 2 29.51 10.84 36.70
N LEU A 3 30.70 11.12 36.15
CA LEU A 3 30.87 11.41 34.71
C LEU A 3 30.57 10.22 33.78
N ARG A 4 30.76 8.97 34.25
CA ARG A 4 30.47 7.77 33.45
C ARG A 4 28.97 7.46 33.36
N ILE A 5 28.19 7.85 34.37
CA ILE A 5 26.73 7.63 34.41
C ILE A 5 26.01 8.59 33.44
N ILE A 6 26.54 9.81 33.28
CA ILE A 6 25.96 10.83 32.40
C ILE A 6 26.13 10.45 30.92
N LEU A 7 27.27 9.87 30.53
CA LEU A 7 27.50 9.41 29.15
C LEU A 7 26.58 8.24 28.76
N SER A 8 26.25 7.35 29.70
CA SER A 8 25.37 6.21 29.44
C SER A 8 23.93 6.64 29.15
N PHE A 9 23.44 7.72 29.77
CA PHE A 9 22.09 8.24 29.52
C PHE A 9 21.94 8.93 28.16
N LEU A 10 23.01 9.54 27.63
CA LEU A 10 22.99 10.25 26.35
C LEU A 10 22.92 9.31 25.13
N LEU A 11 23.43 8.08 25.25
CA LEU A 11 23.41 7.09 24.16
C LEU A 11 22.06 6.40 23.95
N LEU A 12 21.13 6.48 24.92
CA LEU A 12 19.78 5.90 24.79
C LEU A 12 18.80 6.79 24.04
N VAL A 13 19.09 8.09 23.88
CA VAL A 13 18.19 9.04 23.20
C VAL A 13 18.33 9.01 21.68
N SER A 14 19.43 8.46 21.14
CA SER A 14 19.67 8.43 19.69
C SER A 14 19.08 7.24 18.93
N ALA A 15 18.39 6.30 19.61
CA ALA A 15 17.90 5.06 18.99
C ALA A 15 16.42 5.07 18.58
N ALA A 16 15.63 6.08 18.98
CA ALA A 16 14.20 6.14 18.68
C ALA A 16 13.89 7.05 17.48
N GLY A 17 14.57 6.81 16.36
CA GLY A 17 14.39 7.55 15.12
C GLY A 17 14.27 6.63 13.91
N GLY A 18 13.73 5.41 14.08
CA GLY A 18 13.29 4.62 12.94
C GLY A 18 12.15 5.36 12.28
N ALA A 19 12.35 5.82 11.04
CA ALA A 19 11.31 6.42 10.21
C ALA A 19 10.09 5.49 10.21
N ARG A 20 9.03 5.92 10.91
CA ARG A 20 7.78 5.18 10.99
C ARG A 20 6.94 5.61 9.82
N ALA A 21 6.79 4.74 8.82
CA ALA A 21 5.81 4.92 7.76
C ALA A 21 4.41 4.66 8.33
N GLY A 22 3.94 5.55 9.21
CA GLY A 22 2.52 5.67 9.51
C GLY A 22 1.83 6.49 8.42
N PHE A 23 0.52 6.62 8.49
CA PHE A 23 -0.23 7.48 7.56
C PHE A 23 0.24 8.95 7.56
N THR A 24 0.96 9.38 8.61
CA THR A 24 1.60 10.71 8.72
C THR A 24 2.60 11.00 7.62
N ASP A 25 3.22 9.99 7.02
CA ASP A 25 4.16 10.16 5.91
C ASP A 25 3.43 10.40 4.56
N GLY A 26 2.11 10.20 4.52
CA GLY A 26 1.26 10.47 3.35
C GLY A 26 1.59 9.63 2.12
N LYS A 27 2.34 8.53 2.28
CA LYS A 27 2.72 7.61 1.22
C LYS A 27 2.85 6.18 1.71
N LEU A 28 2.67 5.24 0.80
CA LEU A 28 3.01 3.84 1.03
C LEU A 28 4.53 3.65 1.07
N PRO A 29 5.05 2.71 1.87
CA PRO A 29 6.45 2.29 1.76
C PRO A 29 6.79 1.81 0.35
N ASP A 30 7.92 2.26 -0.20
CA ASP A 30 8.44 1.78 -1.48
C ASP A 30 8.58 0.26 -1.49
N GLY A 31 8.17 -0.37 -2.59
CA GLY A 31 8.28 -1.81 -2.80
C GLY A 31 7.19 -2.37 -3.70
N THR A 32 7.18 -3.68 -3.82
CA THR A 32 6.24 -4.41 -4.66
C THR A 32 5.17 -5.05 -3.79
N TYR A 33 3.92 -4.73 -4.08
CA TYR A 33 2.74 -5.22 -3.38
C TYR A 33 2.06 -6.27 -4.24
N HIS A 34 1.99 -7.49 -3.73
CA HIS A 34 1.35 -8.60 -4.39
C HIS A 34 -0.14 -8.62 -4.06
N CYS A 35 -0.99 -8.51 -5.09
CA CYS A 35 -2.43 -8.42 -4.92
C CYS A 35 -3.11 -9.76 -5.12
N GLU A 36 -3.92 -10.16 -4.15
CA GLU A 36 -4.69 -11.38 -4.18
C GLU A 36 -6.15 -11.12 -3.82
N VAL A 37 -7.04 -11.92 -4.37
CA VAL A 37 -8.46 -11.95 -3.99
C VAL A 37 -8.83 -13.35 -3.54
N TYR A 38 -9.56 -13.46 -2.44
CA TYR A 38 -10.11 -14.73 -1.99
C TYR A 38 -11.47 -14.99 -2.63
N LEU A 39 -11.53 -15.94 -3.56
CA LEU A 39 -12.75 -16.32 -4.27
C LEU A 39 -12.87 -17.85 -4.31
N LEU A 40 -14.07 -18.34 -4.01
CA LEU A 40 -14.45 -19.76 -4.14
C LEU A 40 -13.51 -20.75 -3.41
N GLY A 41 -12.93 -20.33 -2.28
CA GLY A 41 -12.04 -21.18 -1.48
C GLY A 41 -10.56 -21.12 -1.88
N ALA A 42 -10.17 -20.22 -2.79
CA ALA A 42 -8.79 -20.05 -3.22
C ALA A 42 -8.38 -18.58 -3.31
N PHE A 43 -7.09 -18.31 -3.13
CA PHE A 43 -6.50 -17.01 -3.46
C PHE A 43 -6.14 -16.98 -4.94
N LEU A 44 -6.67 -15.98 -5.64
CA LEU A 44 -6.35 -15.70 -7.03
C LEU A 44 -5.37 -14.53 -7.09
N ASN A 45 -4.27 -14.73 -7.81
CA ASN A 45 -3.27 -13.70 -8.06
C ASN A 45 -3.80 -12.67 -9.07
N LEU A 46 -3.83 -11.41 -8.66
CA LEU A 46 -4.28 -10.27 -9.48
C LEU A 46 -3.11 -9.45 -10.06
N GLY A 47 -1.88 -9.85 -9.77
CA GLY A 47 -0.64 -9.22 -10.19
C GLY A 47 -0.03 -8.34 -9.10
N ASP A 48 1.01 -7.61 -9.48
CA ASP A 48 1.79 -6.80 -8.56
C ASP A 48 1.63 -5.29 -8.85
N ILE A 49 1.57 -4.50 -7.78
CA ILE A 49 1.64 -3.03 -7.82
C ILE A 49 3.00 -2.62 -7.24
N THR A 50 3.81 -1.91 -8.01
CA THR A 50 5.09 -1.37 -7.52
C THR A 50 4.92 0.08 -7.10
N ILE A 51 5.29 0.40 -5.87
CA ILE A 51 5.31 1.77 -5.31
C ILE A 51 6.75 2.28 -5.26
N LYS A 52 6.94 3.52 -5.73
CA LYS A 52 8.20 4.27 -5.60
C LYS A 52 7.89 5.74 -5.33
N GLY A 53 8.00 6.16 -4.07
CA GLY A 53 7.53 7.47 -3.62
C GLY A 53 6.03 7.62 -3.86
N ASN A 54 5.62 8.66 -4.57
CA ASN A 54 4.20 8.95 -4.88
C ASN A 54 3.77 8.39 -6.24
N VAL A 55 4.56 7.48 -6.78
CA VAL A 55 4.37 6.90 -8.10
C VAL A 55 4.11 5.41 -7.95
N TYR A 56 3.17 4.89 -8.74
CA TYR A 56 2.89 3.48 -8.86
C TYR A 56 2.97 2.99 -10.30
N SER A 57 3.19 1.69 -10.46
CA SER A 57 3.05 0.97 -11.73
C SER A 57 2.42 -0.40 -11.51
N GLY A 58 1.79 -0.92 -12.55
CA GLY A 58 0.99 -2.15 -12.44
C GLY A 58 -0.36 -1.92 -11.72
N PRO A 59 -1.15 -2.98 -11.51
CA PRO A 59 -0.93 -4.32 -12.05
C PRO A 59 -1.18 -4.34 -13.56
N VAL A 60 -0.40 -5.12 -14.31
CA VAL A 60 -0.53 -5.20 -15.79
C VAL A 60 -1.69 -6.13 -16.20
N THR A 61 -2.25 -6.88 -15.25
CA THR A 61 -3.35 -7.82 -15.45
C THR A 61 -4.56 -7.12 -16.07
N PHE A 62 -4.90 -7.46 -17.32
CA PHE A 62 -6.03 -6.94 -18.11
C PHE A 62 -6.09 -5.41 -18.34
N GLY A 63 -4.93 -4.73 -18.40
CA GLY A 63 -4.87 -3.29 -18.68
C GLY A 63 -3.58 -2.84 -19.37
N THR A 64 -3.43 -1.53 -19.54
CA THR A 64 -2.22 -0.91 -20.10
C THR A 64 -1.13 -0.74 -19.04
N SER A 65 0.13 -1.01 -19.42
CA SER A 65 1.26 -0.71 -18.57
C SER A 65 1.52 0.81 -18.56
N GLY A 66 1.88 1.33 -17.40
CA GLY A 66 2.13 2.75 -17.22
C GLY A 66 2.69 3.05 -15.84
N THR A 67 3.06 4.30 -15.64
CA THR A 67 3.57 4.82 -14.39
C THR A 67 2.77 6.07 -14.07
N TYR A 68 2.09 6.07 -12.93
CA TYR A 68 1.10 7.09 -12.59
C TYR A 68 1.32 7.54 -11.16
N ASN A 69 0.80 8.72 -10.81
CA ASN A 69 0.84 9.20 -9.44
C ASN A 69 -0.30 8.59 -8.62
N TYR A 70 -0.10 8.44 -7.32
CA TYR A 70 -1.16 8.23 -6.36
C TYR A 70 -1.02 9.24 -5.22
N GLN A 71 -2.09 9.41 -4.45
CA GLN A 71 -2.09 10.19 -3.21
C GLN A 71 -2.63 9.31 -2.09
N MET A 72 -2.12 9.49 -0.88
CA MET A 72 -2.68 8.89 0.31
C MET A 72 -2.98 9.98 1.32
N ASP A 73 -4.18 9.96 1.88
CA ASP A 73 -4.56 10.91 2.92
C ASP A 73 -4.03 10.47 4.31
N ALA A 74 -4.27 11.30 5.32
CA ALA A 74 -3.84 11.02 6.69
C ALA A 74 -4.58 9.84 7.36
N ASN A 75 -5.66 9.36 6.75
CA ASN A 75 -6.43 8.20 7.20
C ASN A 75 -6.01 6.92 6.46
N GLY A 76 -5.11 7.01 5.49
CA GLY A 76 -4.68 5.87 4.67
C GLY A 76 -5.57 5.58 3.47
N GLU A 77 -6.51 6.46 3.13
CA GLU A 77 -7.27 6.33 1.89
C GLU A 77 -6.36 6.67 0.71
N ILE A 78 -6.30 5.77 -0.27
CA ILE A 78 -5.44 5.90 -1.45
C ILE A 78 -6.28 6.30 -2.67
N SER A 79 -5.89 7.39 -3.29
CA SER A 79 -6.41 7.87 -4.58
C SER A 79 -5.41 7.59 -5.71
N TRP A 80 -5.80 6.75 -6.66
CA TRP A 80 -5.01 6.44 -7.85
C TRP A 80 -5.27 7.49 -8.94
N LEU A 81 -4.24 8.23 -9.38
CA LEU A 81 -4.38 9.32 -10.36
C LEU A 81 -4.15 8.83 -11.80
N GLY A 82 -4.44 7.56 -12.06
CA GLY A 82 -4.32 6.91 -13.34
C GLY A 82 -5.04 5.57 -13.37
N PRO A 83 -4.99 4.84 -14.50
CA PRO A 83 -5.48 3.47 -14.58
C PRO A 83 -4.75 2.53 -13.61
N LEU A 84 -5.48 1.60 -13.02
CA LEU A 84 -4.96 0.55 -12.14
C LEU A 84 -5.25 -0.83 -12.73
N GLY A 85 -4.81 -1.06 -13.97
CA GLY A 85 -5.00 -2.34 -14.66
C GLY A 85 -6.47 -2.78 -14.72
N GLY A 86 -6.70 -4.06 -14.43
CA GLY A 86 -8.03 -4.68 -14.36
C GLY A 86 -9.01 -4.05 -13.37
N TYR A 87 -8.52 -3.31 -12.35
CA TYR A 87 -9.39 -2.64 -11.38
C TYR A 87 -10.16 -1.45 -11.97
N THR A 88 -9.67 -0.89 -13.07
CA THR A 88 -10.25 0.27 -13.76
C THR A 88 -10.48 0.04 -15.25
N SER A 89 -10.50 -1.22 -15.70
CA SER A 89 -10.76 -1.59 -17.10
C SER A 89 -12.03 -2.42 -17.22
N GLY A 90 -12.57 -2.59 -18.44
CA GLY A 90 -13.75 -3.45 -18.67
C GLY A 90 -15.04 -2.99 -17.98
N GLY A 91 -15.15 -1.70 -17.62
CA GLY A 91 -16.29 -1.17 -16.86
C GLY A 91 -16.15 -1.27 -15.33
N ASN A 92 -15.02 -1.79 -14.84
CA ASN A 92 -14.69 -1.79 -13.42
C ASN A 92 -14.30 -0.39 -12.94
N SER A 93 -14.52 -0.14 -11.66
CA SER A 93 -14.12 1.09 -10.98
C SER A 93 -13.69 0.81 -9.55
N ILE A 94 -12.81 1.66 -9.03
CA ILE A 94 -12.40 1.60 -7.63
C ILE A 94 -13.45 2.32 -6.78
N SER A 95 -13.99 1.63 -5.78
CA SER A 95 -14.90 2.21 -4.79
C SER A 95 -14.15 2.77 -3.59
N LEU A 96 -13.11 2.08 -3.14
CA LEU A 96 -12.26 2.47 -2.02
C LEU A 96 -10.90 1.79 -2.16
N THR A 97 -9.83 2.45 -1.74
CA THR A 97 -8.57 1.79 -1.44
C THR A 97 -8.08 2.27 -0.08
N GLN A 98 -7.79 1.34 0.83
CA GLN A 98 -7.44 1.65 2.21
C GLN A 98 -6.13 0.96 2.59
N ALA A 99 -5.15 1.72 3.04
CA ALA A 99 -3.90 1.19 3.55
C ALA A 99 -4.03 0.71 5.00
N THR A 100 -3.24 -0.31 5.33
CA THR A 100 -3.07 -0.92 6.65
C THR A 100 -1.57 -0.95 6.94
N LEU A 101 -1.12 -0.05 7.81
CA LEU A 101 0.31 0.17 8.12
C LEU A 101 0.67 -0.20 9.57
N ASP A 102 -0.22 -0.89 10.28
CA ASP A 102 -0.09 -1.18 11.71
C ASP A 102 0.94 -2.28 12.00
N ASP A 103 1.21 -3.17 11.04
CA ASP A 103 2.25 -4.20 11.12
C ASP A 103 3.52 -3.75 10.37
N PRO A 104 4.64 -3.49 11.09
CA PRO A 104 5.89 -3.04 10.49
C PRO A 104 6.50 -4.02 9.47
N GLY A 105 6.17 -5.31 9.56
CA GLY A 105 6.73 -6.35 8.70
C GLY A 105 5.93 -6.59 7.41
N ALA A 106 4.68 -6.14 7.37
CA ALA A 106 3.75 -6.49 6.30
C ALA A 106 2.77 -5.34 6.00
N PRO A 107 3.26 -4.16 5.55
CA PRO A 107 2.36 -3.10 5.10
C PRO A 107 1.53 -3.63 3.94
N SER A 108 0.24 -3.34 3.98
CA SER A 108 -0.72 -3.78 2.98
C SER A 108 -1.75 -2.70 2.68
N PHE A 109 -2.55 -2.93 1.66
CA PHE A 109 -3.74 -2.15 1.40
C PHE A 109 -4.80 -3.00 0.73
N ASP A 110 -6.07 -2.68 0.97
CA ASP A 110 -7.21 -3.34 0.36
C ASP A 110 -7.78 -2.46 -0.74
N ILE A 111 -8.12 -3.06 -1.89
CA ILE A 111 -8.85 -2.41 -2.98
C ILE A 111 -10.26 -3.00 -3.00
N ILE A 112 -11.27 -2.14 -2.83
CA ILE A 112 -12.67 -2.48 -3.06
C ILE A 112 -13.02 -2.02 -4.47
N MET A 113 -13.24 -2.98 -5.37
CA MET A 113 -13.61 -2.74 -6.76
C MET A 113 -15.11 -2.95 -6.94
N LYS A 114 -15.76 -2.02 -7.65
CA LYS A 114 -17.11 -2.22 -8.20
C LYS A 114 -16.98 -2.71 -9.65
N GLN A 115 -17.55 -3.88 -9.91
CA GLN A 115 -17.59 -4.49 -11.23
C GLN A 115 -18.66 -3.85 -12.12
N GLN A 116 -18.57 -4.11 -13.43
CA GLN A 116 -19.53 -3.61 -14.42
C GLN A 116 -20.99 -4.01 -14.11
N ASP A 117 -21.19 -5.22 -13.56
CA ASP A 117 -22.51 -5.73 -13.15
C ASP A 117 -23.02 -5.13 -11.82
N GLY A 118 -22.21 -4.29 -11.17
CA GLY A 118 -22.52 -3.63 -9.91
C GLY A 118 -22.11 -4.41 -8.66
N ALA A 119 -21.58 -5.63 -8.79
CA ALA A 119 -21.07 -6.39 -7.67
C ALA A 119 -19.73 -5.83 -7.15
N PHE A 120 -19.45 -6.04 -5.87
CA PHE A 120 -18.21 -5.58 -5.24
C PHE A 120 -17.27 -6.76 -4.97
N THR A 121 -15.98 -6.55 -5.16
CA THR A 121 -14.92 -7.47 -4.75
C THR A 121 -13.88 -6.73 -3.91
N ALA A 122 -13.23 -7.48 -3.02
CA ALA A 122 -12.18 -6.97 -2.15
C ALA A 122 -10.91 -7.77 -2.39
N SER A 123 -9.81 -7.10 -2.72
CA SER A 123 -8.49 -7.71 -2.88
C SER A 123 -7.51 -7.07 -1.93
N THR A 124 -6.63 -7.89 -1.35
CA THR A 124 -5.56 -7.41 -0.46
C THR A 124 -4.25 -7.41 -1.23
N CYS A 125 -3.53 -6.30 -1.17
CA CYS A 125 -2.20 -6.16 -1.72
C CYS A 125 -1.17 -6.06 -0.59
N THR A 126 -0.31 -7.07 -0.45
CA THR A 126 0.67 -7.15 0.63
C THR A 126 2.08 -6.95 0.10
N LYS A 127 2.87 -6.10 0.77
CA LYS A 127 4.27 -5.90 0.40
C LYS A 127 5.08 -7.19 0.55
N ARG A 128 5.87 -7.53 -0.47
CA ARG A 128 6.83 -8.64 -0.44
C ARG A 128 8.26 -8.16 -0.25
#